data_AF-F0ZCT8-F1
#
_entry.id   AF-F0ZCT8-F1
#
_cell.length_a   1.000
_cell.length_b   1.000
_cell.length_c   1.000
_cell.angle_alpha   90.00
_cell.angle_beta   90.00
_cell.angle_gamma   90.00
#
_symmetry.space_group_name_H-M   'P 1'
#
loop_
_entity.id
_entity.type
_entity.pdbx_description
1 polymer ?
#
loop_
_entity_poly.entity_id
_entity_poly.type
_entity_poly.pdbx_seq_one_letter_code
_entity_poly.pdbx_strand_id
1 'polypeptide(L)'
;MTKTDDIPVVYIEKRNINQKIHEIDVDKQHRESIAKTYEFIVEQDKIIKEHKVLSEALDQCFFKQKQSYIKNCREIALQYLELAAKIDKGNV
;
A
#
# COMPACT_ATOMS: atom_id res chain seq x y z
N MET A 1 29.85 17.04 -64.57
CA MET A 1 28.44 17.04 -64.10
C MET A 1 28.28 15.86 -63.17
N THR A 2 28.19 16.14 -61.88
CA THR A 2 28.09 15.16 -60.79
C THR A 2 26.72 14.49 -60.80
N LYS A 3 26.72 13.16 -60.79
CA LYS A 3 25.54 12.31 -60.67
C LYS A 3 24.84 12.66 -59.35
N THR A 4 23.60 13.14 -59.43
CA THR A 4 22.71 13.26 -58.27
C THR A 4 22.35 11.86 -57.81
N ASP A 5 22.66 11.57 -56.55
CA ASP A 5 22.29 10.33 -55.85
C ASP A 5 20.77 10.11 -55.90
N ASP A 6 20.34 9.04 -56.58
CA ASP A 6 18.96 8.57 -56.56
C ASP A 6 18.65 7.98 -55.18
N ILE A 7 18.18 8.83 -54.26
CA ILE A 7 17.62 8.38 -52.98
C ILE A 7 16.26 7.73 -53.28
N PRO A 8 16.06 6.43 -53.01
CA PRO A 8 14.79 5.78 -53.28
C PRO A 8 13.71 6.33 -52.34
N VAL A 9 12.68 6.94 -52.92
CA VAL A 9 11.49 7.38 -52.20
C VAL A 9 10.64 6.16 -51.88
N VAL A 10 10.71 5.69 -50.63
CA VAL A 10 9.89 4.58 -50.14
C VAL A 10 8.55 5.13 -49.65
N TYR A 11 7.48 4.85 -50.38
CA TYR A 11 6.12 5.14 -49.92
C TYR A 11 5.68 4.07 -48.92
N ILE A 12 5.65 4.43 -47.64
CA ILE A 12 5.05 3.58 -46.60
C ILE A 12 3.52 3.68 -46.77
N GLU A 13 2.90 2.64 -47.33
CA GLU A 13 1.43 2.54 -47.35
C GLU A 13 0.90 2.64 -45.92
N LYS A 14 0.09 3.68 -45.63
CA LYS A 14 -0.68 3.80 -44.38
C LYS A 14 -1.78 2.73 -44.33
N ARG A 15 -1.42 1.45 -44.25
CA ARG A 15 -2.38 0.41 -43.87
C ARG A 15 -2.47 0.37 -42.36
N ASN A 16 -3.53 1.02 -41.86
CA ASN A 16 -4.09 0.87 -40.52
C ASN A 16 -3.12 1.04 -39.34
N ILE A 17 -2.79 2.31 -39.07
CA ILE A 17 -2.45 2.73 -37.69
C ILE A 17 -3.76 2.71 -36.88
N ASN A 18 -4.23 1.52 -36.52
CA ASN A 18 -5.13 1.33 -35.38
C ASN A 18 -4.27 0.89 -34.18
N GLN A 19 -3.29 1.73 -33.83
CA GLN A 19 -2.51 1.63 -32.59
C GLN A 19 -3.17 2.39 -31.43
N LYS A 20 -4.41 2.86 -31.60
CA LYS A 20 -5.17 3.45 -30.51
C LYS A 20 -5.99 2.37 -29.84
N ILE A 21 -5.97 2.39 -28.50
CA ILE A 21 -6.80 1.60 -27.57
C ILE A 21 -6.15 0.29 -27.05
N HIS A 22 -4.87 0.30 -26.69
CA HIS A 22 -4.37 -0.60 -25.62
C HIS A 22 -3.60 0.14 -24.51
N GLU A 23 -3.33 1.44 -24.65
CA GLU A 23 -2.64 2.24 -23.62
C GLU A 23 -3.57 2.75 -22.50
N ILE A 24 -4.90 2.73 -22.69
CA ILE A 24 -5.85 3.32 -21.72
C ILE A 24 -6.11 2.38 -20.53
N ASP A 25 -5.97 1.06 -20.70
CA ASP A 25 -6.28 0.09 -19.63
C ASP A 25 -5.12 -0.11 -18.65
N VAL A 26 -3.87 0.03 -19.12
CA VAL A 26 -2.67 -0.09 -18.30
C VAL A 26 -2.60 1.04 -17.27
N ASP A 27 -2.92 2.28 -17.67
CA ASP A 27 -2.88 3.44 -16.78
C ASP A 27 -3.98 3.35 -15.69
N LYS A 28 -5.15 2.80 -16.02
CA LYS A 28 -6.23 2.58 -15.03
C LYS A 28 -5.88 1.47 -14.04
N GLN A 29 -5.46 0.30 -14.51
CA GLN A 29 -5.07 -0.81 -13.64
C GLN A 29 -3.86 -0.46 -12.76
N HIS A 30 -2.90 0.29 -13.31
CA HIS A 30 -1.74 0.74 -12.56
C HIS A 30 -2.11 1.76 -11.47
N ARG A 31 -2.97 2.73 -11.77
CA ARG A 31 -3.49 3.67 -10.76
C ARG A 31 -4.31 2.98 -9.68
N GLU A 32 -5.15 2.01 -10.04
CA GLU A 32 -5.89 1.19 -9.07
C GLU A 32 -4.95 0.36 -8.19
N SER A 33 -3.87 -0.18 -8.75
CA SER A 33 -2.83 -0.88 -7.98
C SER A 33 -2.14 0.06 -6.99
N ILE A 34 -1.74 1.27 -7.43
CA ILE A 34 -1.10 2.26 -6.56
C ILE A 34 -2.05 2.68 -5.44
N ALA A 35 -3.33 2.92 -5.74
CA ALA A 35 -4.34 3.28 -4.74
C ALA A 35 -4.49 2.18 -3.69
N LYS A 36 -4.62 0.91 -4.11
CA LYS A 36 -4.69 -0.24 -3.18
C LYS A 36 -3.44 -0.37 -2.31
N THR A 37 -2.25 -0.17 -2.89
CA THR A 37 -1.00 -0.18 -2.12
C THR A 37 -0.97 0.95 -1.10
N TYR A 38 -1.44 2.14 -1.46
CA TYR A 38 -1.52 3.28 -0.55
C TYR A 38 -2.52 3.02 0.59
N GLU A 39 -3.73 2.54 0.26
CA GLU A 39 -4.74 2.14 1.25
C GLU A 39 -4.20 1.11 2.23
N PHE A 40 -3.50 0.09 1.72
CA PHE A 40 -2.83 -0.90 2.53
C PHE A 40 -1.81 -0.26 3.49
N ILE A 41 -0.90 0.57 2.99
CA ILE A 41 0.11 1.24 3.82
C ILE A 41 -0.53 2.11 4.91
N VAL A 42 -1.60 2.85 4.57
CA VAL A 42 -2.33 3.68 5.54
C VAL A 42 -2.97 2.82 6.63
N GLU A 43 -3.59 1.69 6.26
CA GLU A 43 -4.19 0.78 7.24
C GLU A 43 -3.11 0.14 8.15
N GLN A 44 -1.96 -0.24 7.60
CA GLN A 44 -0.83 -0.75 8.39
C GLN A 44 -0.30 0.31 9.37
N ASP A 45 -0.11 1.55 8.90
CA ASP A 45 0.37 2.65 9.75
C ASP A 45 -0.61 2.94 10.90
N LYS A 46 -1.92 2.87 10.62
CA LYS A 46 -2.96 3.00 11.64
C LYS A 46 -2.88 1.89 12.68
N ILE A 47 -2.75 0.63 12.26
CA ILE A 47 -2.64 -0.53 13.15
C ILE A 47 -1.40 -0.44 14.03
N ILE A 48 -0.25 -0.04 13.46
CA ILE A 48 1.00 0.17 14.22
C ILE A 48 0.83 1.28 15.26
N LYS A 49 0.19 2.40 14.89
CA LYS A 49 -0.10 3.49 15.81
C LYS A 49 -1.02 3.06 16.94
N GLU A 50 -2.10 2.35 16.64
CA GLU A 50 -3.03 1.81 17.64
C GLU A 50 -2.31 0.86 18.62
N HIS A 51 -1.48 -0.05 18.10
CA HIS A 51 -0.66 -0.95 18.91
C HIS A 51 0.27 -0.18 19.86
N LYS A 52 0.94 0.87 19.36
CA LYS A 52 1.81 1.72 20.18
C LYS A 52 1.04 2.45 21.28
N VAL A 53 -0.12 3.02 20.97
CA VAL A 53 -0.97 3.69 21.95
C VAL A 53 -1.44 2.73 23.04
N LEU A 54 -1.84 1.50 22.68
CA LEU A 54 -2.23 0.48 23.66
C LEU A 54 -1.06 0.05 24.54
N SER A 55 0.15 -0.06 23.99
CA SER A 55 1.37 -0.33 24.77
C SER A 55 1.62 0.77 25.80
N GLU A 56 1.57 2.03 25.39
CA GLU A 56 1.76 3.18 26.30
C GLU A 56 0.67 3.24 27.37
N ALA A 57 -0.58 2.94 27.00
CA ALA A 57 -1.69 2.86 27.95
C ALA A 57 -1.50 1.74 28.97
N LEU A 58 -0.99 0.57 28.55
CA LEU A 58 -0.67 -0.55 29.43
C LEU A 58 0.43 -0.19 30.42
N ASP A 59 1.51 0.43 29.95
CA ASP A 59 2.60 0.87 30.82
C ASP A 59 2.09 1.86 31.87
N GLN A 60 1.32 2.86 31.45
CA GLN A 60 0.72 3.81 32.40
C GLN A 60 -0.24 3.13 33.38
N CYS A 61 -1.02 2.15 32.91
CA CYS A 61 -1.97 1.41 33.74
C CYS A 61 -1.22 0.55 34.77
N PHE A 62 -0.12 -0.10 34.39
CA PHE A 62 0.77 -0.84 35.28
C PHE A 62 1.35 0.06 36.37
N PHE A 63 1.91 1.21 35.98
CA PHE A 63 2.49 2.17 36.93
C PHE A 63 1.46 2.70 37.94
N LYS A 64 0.23 3.00 37.50
CA LYS A 64 -0.83 3.56 38.35
C LYS A 64 -1.48 2.52 39.25
N GLN A 65 -1.76 1.32 38.74
CA GLN A 65 -2.58 0.32 39.43
C GLN A 65 -1.76 -0.64 40.30
N LYS A 66 -0.45 -0.77 40.07
CA LYS A 66 0.47 -1.66 40.80
C LYS A 66 -0.14 -3.05 41.05
N GLN A 67 -0.69 -3.31 42.24
CA GLN A 67 -1.28 -4.59 42.64
C GLN A 67 -2.61 -4.93 41.94
N SER A 68 -3.37 -3.93 41.49
CA SER A 68 -4.67 -4.13 40.81
C SER A 68 -4.56 -4.18 39.29
N TYR A 69 -3.33 -4.20 38.73
CA TYR A 69 -3.06 -4.18 37.30
C TYR A 69 -3.85 -5.26 36.52
N ILE A 70 -3.81 -6.51 37.00
CA ILE A 70 -4.46 -7.63 36.32
C ILE A 70 -5.98 -7.44 36.23
N LYS A 71 -6.60 -6.76 37.21
CA LYS A 71 -8.05 -6.53 37.21
C LYS A 71 -8.43 -5.32 36.36
N ASN A 72 -7.67 -4.24 36.47
CA ASN A 72 -8.05 -2.94 35.91
C ASN A 72 -7.47 -2.67 34.51
N CYS A 73 -6.40 -3.36 34.12
CA CYS A 73 -5.73 -3.19 32.83
C CYS A 73 -5.98 -4.38 31.88
N ARG A 74 -6.78 -5.37 32.30
CA ARG A 74 -7.07 -6.60 31.55
C ARG A 74 -7.61 -6.32 30.17
N GLU A 75 -8.54 -5.37 30.06
CA GLU A 75 -9.21 -5.07 28.80
C GLU A 75 -8.22 -4.47 27.78
N ILE A 76 -7.39 -3.52 28.21
CA ILE A 76 -6.33 -2.93 27.39
C ILE A 76 -5.32 -4.03 26.98
N ALA A 77 -5.00 -4.95 27.89
CA ALA A 77 -4.06 -6.05 27.63
C ALA A 77 -4.61 -7.02 26.58
N LEU A 78 -5.90 -7.34 26.64
CA LEU A 78 -6.57 -8.18 25.65
C LEU A 78 -6.57 -7.51 24.28
N GLN A 79 -6.93 -6.23 24.20
CA GLN A 79 -6.92 -5.48 22.94
C GLN A 79 -5.51 -5.41 22.33
N TYR A 80 -4.50 -5.17 23.16
CA TYR A 80 -3.10 -5.18 22.74
C TYR A 80 -2.68 -6.54 22.17
N LEU A 81 -2.99 -7.63 22.87
CA LEU A 81 -2.65 -8.99 22.43
C LEU A 81 -3.38 -9.39 21.14
N GLU A 82 -4.65 -8.99 20.98
CA GLU A 82 -5.41 -9.22 19.75
C GLU A 82 -4.79 -8.48 18.55
N LEU A 83 -4.37 -7.23 18.74
CA LEU A 83 -3.67 -6.44 17.71
C LEU A 83 -2.29 -7.03 17.40
N ALA A 84 -1.52 -7.42 18.40
CA ALA A 84 -0.22 -8.08 18.21
C ALA A 84 -0.36 -9.39 17.42
N ALA A 85 -1.38 -10.19 17.70
CA ALA A 85 -1.65 -11.43 16.99
C ALA A 85 -2.07 -11.22 15.52
N LYS A 86 -2.71 -10.08 15.19
CA LYS A 86 -3.02 -9.71 13.81
C LYS A 86 -1.77 -9.33 13.02
N ILE A 87 -0.87 -8.56 13.65
CA ILE A 87 0.42 -8.15 13.07
C ILE A 87 1.30 -9.39 12.80
N ASP A 88 1.44 -10.29 13.79
CA ASP A 88 2.32 -11.46 13.69
C ASP A 88 1.86 -12.49 12.64
N LYS A 89 0.54 -12.65 12.46
CA LYS A 89 -0.01 -13.59 11.47
C LYS A 89 0.08 -13.10 10.02
N GLY A 90 0.56 -11.87 9.78
CA GLY A 90 0.49 -11.25 8.45
C GLY A 90 -0.94 -11.16 7.89
N ASN A 91 -1.96 -11.26 8.76
CA ASN A 91 -3.38 -11.21 8.41
C ASN A 91 -3.88 -9.77 8.46
N VAL A 92 -3.13 -8.89 7.80
CA VAL A 92 -3.51 -7.52 7.51
C VAL A 92 -3.07 -7.22 6.09
#